data_AF-A0A7X6Q8X1-F1
#
_entry.id   AF-A0A7X6Q8X1-F1
#
_cell.length_a   1.000
_cell.length_b   1.000
_cell.length_c   1.000
_cell.angle_alpha   90.00
_cell.angle_beta   90.00
_cell.angle_gamma   90.00
#
_symmetry.space_group_name_H-M   'P 1'
#
loop_
_entity.id
_entity.type
_entity.pdbx_description
1 polymer ?
#
loop_
_entity_poly.entity_id
_entity_poly.type
_entity_poly.pdbx_seq_one_letter_code
_entity_poly.pdbx_strand_id
1 'polypeptide(L)'
;MSEKKQKKSMKGYYLTTFLIGLGFFTMGLMDPLYDTYIPIFLSRYIESNALIGAIMTLDNVFAIFLIPIFSAISDRTQTRIGRRMPFIISLLPLSAFAFG
;
A
#
# COMPACT_ATOMS: atom_id res chain seq x y z
N MET A 1 43.55 8.26 16.84
CA MET A 1 42.52 7.44 17.50
C MET A 1 41.17 7.96 17.03
N SER A 2 40.49 7.29 16.09
CA SER A 2 39.13 7.67 15.67
C SER A 2 38.29 6.41 15.47
N GLU A 3 37.11 6.47 16.07
CA GLU A 3 36.23 5.39 16.49
C GLU A 3 35.89 4.35 15.41
N LYS A 4 36.04 3.06 15.77
CA LYS A 4 35.41 1.95 15.05
C LYS A 4 33.90 2.10 15.13
N LYS A 5 33.28 2.56 14.05
CA LYS A 5 31.82 2.57 13.85
C LYS A 5 31.29 1.15 14.00
N GLN A 6 30.74 0.84 15.17
CA GLN A 6 30.19 -0.45 15.55
C GLN A 6 29.11 -0.86 14.52
N LYS A 7 29.39 -1.86 13.67
CA LYS A 7 28.39 -2.40 12.73
C LYS A 7 27.25 -3.00 13.54
N LYS A 8 26.16 -2.24 13.70
CA LYS A 8 24.94 -2.67 14.38
C LYS A 8 24.43 -3.95 13.69
N SER A 9 24.35 -5.04 14.43
CA SER A 9 23.92 -6.35 13.93
C SER A 9 22.53 -6.24 13.28
N MET A 10 22.44 -6.55 11.99
CA MET A 10 21.21 -6.44 11.19
C MET A 10 20.14 -7.49 11.58
N LYS A 11 20.41 -8.33 12.60
CA LYS A 11 19.55 -9.45 13.00
C LYS A 11 18.10 -9.03 13.34
N GLY A 12 17.90 -7.84 13.92
CA GLY A 12 16.55 -7.33 14.24
C GLY A 12 15.74 -6.90 13.02
N TYR A 13 16.39 -6.59 11.89
CA TYR A 13 15.69 -6.12 10.70
C TYR A 13 15.18 -7.26 9.83
N TYR A 14 15.69 -8.50 9.96
CA TYR A 14 15.18 -9.63 9.16
C TYR A 14 13.70 -9.89 9.39
N LEU A 15 13.24 -9.87 10.65
CA LEU A 15 11.82 -10.02 10.96
C LEU A 15 11.00 -8.86 10.37
N THR A 16 11.52 -7.64 10.47
CA THR A 16 10.84 -6.44 9.95
C THR A 16 10.73 -6.48 8.43
N THR A 17 11.81 -6.82 7.72
CA THR A 17 11.83 -6.98 6.26
C THR A 17 10.92 -8.13 5.82
N PHE A 18 10.86 -9.21 6.59
CA PHE A 18 9.94 -10.33 6.33
C PHE A 18 8.48 -9.91 6.50
N LEU A 19 8.14 -9.20 7.58
CA LEU A 19 6.78 -8.67 7.83
C LEU A 19 6.35 -7.67 6.75
N ILE A 20 7.24 -6.75 6.36
CA ILE A 20 6.99 -5.80 5.27
C ILE A 20 6.82 -6.57 3.96
N GLY A 21 7.71 -7.52 3.67
CA GLY A 21 7.63 -8.39 2.49
C GLY A 21 6.32 -9.17 2.42
N LEU A 22 5.83 -9.68 3.55
CA LEU A 22 4.54 -10.36 3.65
C LEU A 22 3.37 -9.43 3.32
N GLY A 23 3.39 -8.19 3.82
CA GLY A 23 2.36 -7.19 3.49
C GLY A 23 2.38 -6.78 2.01
N PHE A 24 3.56 -6.60 1.42
CA PHE A 24 3.68 -6.35 -0.02
C PHE A 24 3.28 -7.57 -0.86
N PHE A 25 3.51 -8.78 -0.35
CA PHE A 25 3.08 -10.01 -1.01
C PHE A 25 1.56 -10.11 -1.06
N THR A 26 0.85 -9.82 0.04
CA THR A 26 -0.61 -9.83 0.04
C THR A 26 -1.20 -8.76 -0.88
N MET A 27 -0.61 -7.57 -0.89
CA MET A 27 -1.02 -6.49 -1.80
C MET A 27 -0.79 -6.90 -3.27
N GLY A 28 0.41 -7.41 -3.60
CA GLY A 28 0.74 -7.82 -4.95
C GLY A 28 -0.05 -9.03 -5.46
N LEU A 29 -0.61 -9.85 -4.57
CA LEU A 29 -1.60 -10.87 -4.94
C LEU A 29 -2.99 -10.26 -5.16
N MET A 30 -3.38 -9.28 -4.36
CA MET A 30 -4.71 -8.65 -4.47
C MET A 30 -4.87 -7.88 -5.77
N ASP A 31 -3.89 -7.09 -6.19
CA ASP A 31 -3.95 -6.26 -7.40
C ASP A 31 -4.44 -7.04 -8.66
N PRO A 32 -3.78 -8.15 -9.09
CA PRO A 32 -4.23 -8.90 -10.26
C PRO A 32 -5.57 -9.62 -10.04
N LEU A 33 -5.91 -9.97 -8.80
CA LEU A 33 -7.22 -10.56 -8.49
C LEU A 33 -8.31 -9.50 -8.69
N TYR A 34 -8.13 -8.27 -8.20
CA TYR A 34 -9.09 -7.19 -8.42
C TYR A 34 -9.27 -6.90 -9.91
N ASP A 35 -8.19 -6.76 -10.67
CA ASP A 35 -8.23 -6.52 -12.11
C ASP A 35 -8.98 -7.62 -12.87
N THR A 36 -8.89 -8.87 -12.40
CA THR A 36 -9.57 -10.01 -13.04
C THR A 36 -11.02 -10.15 -12.60
N TYR A 37 -11.33 -9.95 -11.32
CA TYR A 37 -12.66 -10.22 -10.78
C TYR A 37 -13.62 -9.05 -10.97
N ILE A 38 -13.18 -7.81 -10.80
CA ILE A 38 -14.04 -6.63 -10.91
C ILE A 38 -14.76 -6.54 -12.28
N PRO A 39 -14.14 -6.81 -13.45
CA PRO A 39 -14.85 -6.80 -14.72
C PRO A 39 -15.87 -7.92 -14.80
N ILE A 40 -15.55 -9.11 -14.28
CA ILE A 40 -16.44 -10.28 -14.26
C ILE A 40 -17.66 -10.02 -13.37
N PHE A 41 -17.48 -9.34 -12.24
CA PHE A 41 -18.59 -8.91 -11.39
C PHE A 41 -19.44 -7.85 -12.08
N LEU A 42 -18.84 -6.80 -12.65
CA LEU A 42 -19.57 -5.73 -13.32
C LEU A 42 -20.29 -6.20 -14.59
N SER A 43 -19.71 -7.15 -15.35
CA SER A 43 -20.33 -7.74 -16.54
C SER A 43 -21.62 -8.48 -16.25
N ARG A 44 -21.88 -8.87 -14.98
CA ARG A 44 -23.15 -9.46 -14.56
C ARG A 44 -24.25 -8.44 -14.28
N TYR A 45 -23.89 -7.18 -14.05
CA TYR A 45 -24.83 -6.09 -13.75
C TYR A 45 -24.98 -5.09 -14.90
N ILE A 46 -23.98 -5.02 -15.80
CA ILE A 46 -23.87 -4.01 -16.85
C ILE A 46 -23.42 -4.73 -18.14
N GLU A 47 -24.28 -4.75 -19.17
CA GLU A 47 -23.97 -5.37 -20.47
C GLU A 47 -22.97 -4.54 -21.30
N SER A 48 -22.79 -3.25 -20.96
CA SER A 48 -21.90 -2.34 -21.68
C SER A 48 -20.44 -2.52 -21.26
N ASN A 49 -19.67 -3.24 -22.08
CA ASN A 49 -18.22 -3.41 -21.94
C ASN A 49 -17.45 -2.07 -21.87
N ALA A 50 -17.98 -1.01 -22.51
CA ALA A 50 -17.39 0.32 -22.48
C ALA A 50 -17.42 0.93 -21.08
N LEU A 51 -18.49 0.70 -20.30
CA LEU A 51 -18.62 1.22 -18.94
C LEU A 51 -17.69 0.48 -17.97
N ILE A 52 -17.55 -0.84 -18.15
CA ILE A 52 -16.63 -1.68 -17.36
C ILE A 52 -15.19 -1.23 -17.61
N GLY A 53 -14.81 -1.04 -18.88
CA GLY A 53 -13.50 -0.50 -19.25
C GLY A 53 -13.28 0.92 -18.74
N ALA A 54 -14.31 1.78 -18.73
CA ALA A 54 -14.23 3.11 -18.16
C ALA A 54 -13.96 3.08 -16.64
N ILE A 55 -14.59 2.16 -15.90
CA ILE A 55 -14.36 2.02 -14.45
C ILE A 55 -12.95 1.50 -14.16
N MET A 56 -12.45 0.53 -14.94
CA MET A 56 -11.09 0.02 -14.77
C MET A 56 -10.01 1.02 -15.13
N THR A 57 -10.22 1.80 -16.19
CA THR A 57 -9.30 2.88 -16.55
C THR A 57 -9.34 4.02 -15.54
N LEU A 58 -10.51 4.32 -14.94
CA LEU A 58 -10.64 5.30 -13.87
C LEU A 58 -9.79 4.91 -12.64
N ASP A 59 -9.80 3.65 -12.22
CA ASP A 59 -9.01 3.18 -11.08
C ASP A 59 -7.50 3.32 -11.34
N ASN A 60 -7.04 2.93 -12.53
CA ASN A 60 -5.65 3.12 -12.97
C ASN A 60 -5.24 4.60 -12.98
N VAL A 61 -6.14 5.49 -13.41
CA VAL A 61 -5.92 6.95 -13.37
C VAL A 61 -5.81 7.42 -11.92
N PHE A 62 -6.68 6.94 -11.02
CA PHE A 62 -6.57 7.25 -9.60
C PHE A 62 -5.26 6.76 -9.00
N ALA A 63 -4.79 5.56 -9.33
CA ALA A 63 -3.50 5.07 -8.85
C ALA A 63 -2.35 6.03 -9.21
N ILE A 64 -2.31 6.52 -10.46
CA ILE A 64 -1.29 7.48 -10.92
C ILE A 64 -1.33 8.80 -10.15
N PHE A 65 -2.50 9.29 -9.75
CA PHE A 65 -2.64 10.55 -9.00
C PHE A 65 -2.49 10.36 -7.49
N LEU A 66 -3.12 9.35 -6.91
CA LEU A 66 -3.12 9.11 -5.47
C LEU A 66 -1.74 8.74 -4.96
N ILE A 67 -1.00 7.87 -5.64
CA ILE A 67 0.34 7.45 -5.21
C ILE A 67 1.27 8.65 -4.94
N PRO A 68 1.49 9.59 -5.88
CA PRO A 68 2.36 10.75 -5.63
C PRO A 68 1.76 11.74 -4.64
N ILE A 69 0.44 11.95 -4.63
CA ILE A 69 -0.22 12.84 -3.67
C ILE A 69 -0.05 12.32 -2.24
N PHE A 70 -0.40 11.05 -2.00
CA PHE A 70 -0.23 10.42 -0.70
C PHE A 70 1.24 10.25 -0.32
N SER A 71 2.13 9.99 -1.29
CA SER A 71 3.59 9.97 -1.06
C SER A 71 4.11 11.34 -0.60
N ALA A 72 3.69 12.43 -1.25
CA ALA A 72 4.06 13.80 -0.89
C ALA A 72 3.50 14.23 0.48
N ILE A 73 2.24 13.88 0.78
CA ILE A 73 1.62 14.14 2.09
C ILE A 73 2.32 13.35 3.21
N SER A 74 2.62 12.06 2.96
CA SER A 74 3.38 11.21 3.88
C SER A 74 4.76 11.79 4.14
N ASP A 75 5.46 12.23 3.08
CA ASP A 75 6.79 12.79 3.21
C ASP A 75 6.83 14.15 3.93
N ARG A 76 5.73 14.93 3.95
CA ARG A 76 5.64 16.25 4.61
C ARG A 76 5.34 16.16 6.11
N THR A 77 4.93 14.98 6.60
CA THR A 77 4.54 14.77 8.00
C THR A 77 5.76 14.47 8.86
N GLN A 78 6.46 15.51 9.35
CA GLN A 78 7.57 15.34 10.28
C GLN A 78 7.09 15.25 11.73
N THR A 79 7.08 14.04 12.28
CA THR A 79 6.83 13.80 13.71
C THR A 79 8.04 13.13 14.38
N ARG A 80 8.14 13.24 15.71
CA ARG A 80 9.24 12.72 16.55
C ARG A 80 9.51 11.21 16.41
N ILE A 81 8.58 10.45 15.83
CA ILE A 81 8.61 8.98 15.69
C ILE A 81 8.98 8.54 14.26
N GLY A 82 9.02 9.47 13.29
CA GLY A 82 9.41 9.22 11.90
C GLY A 82 8.41 9.78 10.87
N ARG A 83 8.83 9.92 9.60
CA ARG A 83 8.01 10.54 8.53
C ARG A 83 6.81 9.68 8.09
N ARG A 84 6.89 8.35 8.22
CA ARG A 84 5.90 7.40 7.66
C ARG A 84 5.19 6.54 8.72
N MET A 85 5.72 6.52 9.95
CA MET A 85 5.18 5.74 11.08
C MET A 85 3.84 6.25 11.65
N PRO A 86 3.52 7.56 11.73
CA PRO A 86 2.23 7.98 12.30
C PRO A 86 1.04 7.48 11.46
N PHE A 87 1.15 7.49 10.13
CA PHE A 87 0.12 6.94 9.25
C PHE A 87 -0.05 5.44 9.41
N ILE A 88 1.04 4.66 9.52
CA ILE A 88 0.95 3.21 9.73
C ILE A 88 0.28 2.92 11.07
N ILE A 89 0.68 3.61 12.14
CA ILE A 89 0.12 3.37 13.48
C ILE A 89 -1.33 3.82 13.59
N SER A 90 -1.80 4.82 12.83
CA SER A 90 -3.21 5.24 12.85
C SER A 90 -4.07 4.45 11.87
N LEU A 91 -3.62 4.24 10.63
CA LEU A 91 -4.41 3.56 9.61
C LEU A 91 -4.48 2.06 9.84
N LEU A 92 -3.42 1.41 10.34
CA LEU A 92 -3.39 -0.04 10.50
C LEU A 92 -4.39 -0.56 11.55
N PRO A 93 -4.56 0.07 12.74
CA PRO A 93 -5.66 -0.30 13.64
C PRO A 93 -7.02 0.19 13.16
N LEU A 94 -7.10 1.34 12.48
CA LEU A 94 -8.36 1.81 11.90
C LEU A 94 -8.88 0.85 10.83
N SER A 95 -8.00 0.37 9.94
CA SER A 95 -8.34 -0.61 8.91
C SER A 95 -8.67 -1.96 9.53
N ALA A 96 -7.91 -2.41 10.52
CA ALA A 96 -8.23 -3.63 11.27
C ALA A 96 -9.58 -3.55 11.99
N PHE A 97 -10.03 -2.37 12.41
CA PHE A 97 -11.33 -2.18 13.04
C PHE A 97 -12.47 -2.01 12.04
N ALA A 98 -12.23 -1.33 10.92
CA ALA A 98 -13.25 -1.10 9.89
C ALA A 98 -13.54 -2.36 9.05
N PHE A 99 -12.54 -3.24 8.88
CA PHE A 99 -12.62 -4.44 8.05
C PHE A 99 -12.42 -5.75 8.83
N GLY A 100 -12.23 -5.68 10.15
CA GLY A 100 -12.12 -6.85 11.04
C GLY A 100 -13.44 -7.33 11.59
#